data_AF-A0A4Z2EVJ2-F1
#
_entry.id   AF-A0A4Z2EVJ2-F1
#
_cell.length_a   1.000
_cell.length_b   1.000
_cell.length_c   1.000
_cell.angle_alpha   90.00
_cell.angle_beta   90.00
_cell.angle_gamma   90.00
#
_symmetry.space_group_name_H-M   'P 1'
#
loop_
_entity.id
_entity.type
_entity.pdbx_description
1 polymer ?
#
loop_
_entity_poly.entity_id
_entity_poly.type
_entity_poly.pdbx_seq_one_letter_code
_entity_poly.pdbx_strand_id
1 'polypeptide(L)'
;MDELDLQDTSLDLQERPEGQLQLREQNERLSTKVGYLESRLGYLAASNTDLSCRLVQSEEGKLQVESPSHGAPVHRGVRQSNVKRLNLQLSKELVEEKLQTNRLREQFAEETFELKNKMLTQAGFLTQLEMQRDNLSRELQSAEALLKMGEQSGRSLSEEHAALRDSYRSLAEAHGEELAQSGRLGAELLALARAQDQLRSRLQEQQQSEKTSSRDLHRELDRVKLFISRMEHSGVKLEDLAALDKEQKNMETTLLGNQEEIKDMLQKMKRSYEEQQKKLEQKVVSMAKEHQENKRLLHQRQQQLSEQRVALRCCQSRVKEAEEENSKLQLHLKELNEEAHLDGMLQEVRSSYRLREQQLAHAARSYRRRLQALATTHEALLTAYGAQRDQILSQTECGLDPGPPGASFSLEPGEEPEEQLHQLHQLHQLHQLRPDGARPERQPQAAGKQGAQKKDGCFEPPSLQVAVLRPVQSAIRQPPTCEETRPDGEQQLGEMADSTRAAFEKERALLLTRAAVAEAQLWELQDYVDNHLGRYQEEVARLCRRPAAPEAARPHSAHPSLH
;
A
#
# COMPACT_ATOMS: atom_id res chain seq x y z
N MET A 1 8.50 18.38 25.57
CA MET A 1 7.42 17.49 25.14
C MET A 1 8.02 16.42 24.25
N ASP A 2 8.58 15.31 24.72
CA ASP A 2 8.95 14.86 26.06
C ASP A 2 10.05 13.80 25.88
N GLU A 3 11.20 14.01 26.52
CA GLU A 3 12.27 13.00 26.65
C GLU A 3 11.96 11.98 27.77
N LEU A 4 10.79 12.09 28.40
CA LEU A 4 10.36 11.25 29.52
C LEU A 4 9.65 9.95 29.09
N ASP A 5 9.20 9.82 27.84
CA ASP A 5 8.47 8.62 27.38
C ASP A 5 9.39 7.48 26.88
N LEU A 6 10.70 7.75 26.73
CA LEU A 6 11.68 6.75 26.27
C LEU A 6 12.31 5.94 27.41
N GLN A 7 12.10 6.33 28.68
CA GLN A 7 12.57 5.56 29.83
C GLN A 7 11.52 4.55 30.33
N ASP A 8 10.23 4.86 30.23
CA ASP A 8 9.16 3.93 30.61
C ASP A 8 9.04 2.74 29.63
N THR A 9 9.28 2.96 28.34
CA THR A 9 9.27 1.87 27.33
C THR A 9 10.46 0.92 27.42
N SER A 10 11.59 1.36 27.99
CA SER A 10 12.78 0.51 28.19
C SER A 10 12.67 -0.35 29.46
N LEU A 11 11.96 0.10 30.48
CA LEU A 11 11.68 -0.70 31.69
C LEU A 11 10.65 -1.82 31.39
N ASP A 12 9.61 -1.51 30.60
CA ASP A 12 8.58 -2.48 30.21
C ASP A 12 9.09 -3.62 29.31
N LEU A 13 10.16 -3.39 28.53
CA LEU A 13 10.78 -4.43 27.70
C LEU A 13 11.77 -5.31 28.48
N GLN A 14 12.22 -4.88 29.65
CA GLN A 14 13.12 -5.63 30.51
C GLN A 14 12.38 -6.46 31.57
N GLU A 15 11.17 -6.05 31.97
CA GLU A 15 10.29 -6.86 32.84
C GLU A 15 9.61 -8.03 32.09
N ARG A 16 9.38 -7.92 30.78
CA ARG A 16 8.80 -9.00 29.96
C ARG A 16 9.63 -10.30 29.92
N PRO A 17 10.95 -10.29 29.70
CA PRO A 17 11.75 -11.51 29.73
C PRO A 17 11.86 -12.10 31.15
N GLU A 18 11.89 -11.27 32.19
CA GLU A 18 11.91 -11.74 33.58
C GLU A 18 10.58 -12.39 33.98
N GLY A 19 9.45 -11.82 33.59
CA GLY A 19 8.12 -12.42 33.79
C GLY A 19 7.95 -13.74 33.02
N GLN A 20 8.47 -13.83 31.79
CA GLN A 20 8.47 -15.08 31.03
C GLN A 20 9.37 -16.15 31.65
N LEU A 21 10.53 -15.77 32.20
CA LEU A 21 11.42 -16.68 32.92
C LEU A 21 10.77 -17.20 34.23
N GLN A 22 10.15 -16.32 35.01
CA GLN A 22 9.42 -16.71 36.22
C GLN A 22 8.25 -17.65 35.92
N LEU A 23 7.47 -17.37 34.87
CA LEU A 23 6.38 -18.25 34.43
C LEU A 23 6.92 -19.62 33.96
N ARG A 24 8.09 -19.65 33.31
CA ARG A 24 8.74 -20.88 32.89
C ARG A 24 9.20 -21.72 34.08
N GLU A 25 9.86 -21.11 35.07
CA GLU A 25 10.26 -21.79 36.30
C GLU A 25 9.04 -22.30 37.10
N GLN A 26 7.96 -21.52 37.16
CA GLN A 26 6.72 -21.94 37.81
C GLN A 26 6.08 -23.12 37.08
N ASN A 27 6.05 -23.11 35.75
CA ASN A 27 5.56 -24.24 34.96
C ASN A 27 6.41 -25.49 35.16
N GLU A 28 7.73 -25.36 35.27
CA GLU A 28 8.62 -26.49 35.54
C GLU A 28 8.40 -27.07 36.96
N ARG A 29 8.18 -26.21 37.96
CA ARG A 29 7.79 -26.63 39.33
C ARG A 29 6.41 -27.27 39.38
N LEU A 30 5.46 -26.81 38.55
CA LEU A 30 4.15 -27.44 38.45
C LEU A 30 4.24 -28.80 37.75
N SER A 31 5.01 -28.90 36.66
CA SER A 31 5.22 -30.14 35.92
C SER A 31 5.84 -31.23 36.79
N THR A 32 6.83 -30.88 37.62
CA THR A 32 7.45 -31.81 38.57
C THR A 32 6.48 -32.26 39.68
N LYS A 33 5.64 -31.35 40.20
CA LYS A 33 4.58 -31.71 41.15
C LYS A 33 3.52 -32.62 40.53
N VAL A 34 3.12 -32.36 39.30
CA VAL A 34 2.18 -33.21 38.55
C VAL A 34 2.76 -34.62 38.39
N GLY A 35 4.01 -34.75 37.94
CA GLY A 35 4.67 -36.06 37.82
C GLY A 35 4.77 -36.83 39.15
N TYR A 36 4.99 -36.13 40.27
CA TYR A 36 4.97 -36.74 41.61
C TYR A 36 3.57 -37.23 42.00
N LEU A 37 2.53 -36.42 41.73
CA LEU A 37 1.14 -36.80 42.02
C LEU A 37 0.67 -37.96 41.14
N GLU A 38 1.03 -37.97 39.86
CA GLU A 38 0.75 -39.07 38.93
C GLU A 38 1.40 -40.38 39.39
N SER A 39 2.67 -40.32 39.80
CA SER A 39 3.38 -41.49 40.35
C SER A 39 2.68 -42.01 41.61
N ARG A 40 2.29 -41.12 42.52
CA ARG A 40 1.60 -41.47 43.77
C ARG A 40 0.20 -42.05 43.53
N LEU A 41 -0.54 -41.52 42.55
CA LEU A 41 -1.81 -42.09 42.09
C LEU A 41 -1.61 -43.48 41.49
N GLY A 42 -0.55 -43.68 40.71
CA GLY A 42 -0.17 -45.00 40.18
C GLY A 42 0.07 -46.03 41.29
N TYR A 43 0.85 -45.67 42.32
CA TYR A 43 1.06 -46.54 43.49
C TYR A 43 -0.22 -46.83 44.28
N LEU A 44 -1.10 -45.84 44.45
CA LEU A 44 -2.38 -46.03 45.13
C LEU A 44 -3.33 -46.94 44.33
N ALA A 45 -3.36 -46.80 43.01
CA ALA A 45 -4.14 -47.68 42.13
C ALA A 45 -3.61 -49.13 42.17
N ALA A 46 -2.29 -49.31 42.16
CA ALA A 46 -1.65 -50.62 42.32
C ALA A 46 -1.93 -51.25 43.70
N SER A 47 -1.87 -50.46 44.77
CA SER A 47 -2.19 -50.93 46.13
C SER A 47 -3.67 -51.28 46.29
N ASN A 48 -4.58 -50.49 45.71
CA ASN A 48 -6.02 -50.74 45.76
C ASN A 48 -6.41 -52.00 44.96
N THR A 49 -5.75 -52.24 43.82
CA THR A 49 -5.93 -53.48 43.05
C THR A 49 -5.39 -54.70 43.81
N ASP A 50 -4.22 -54.60 44.45
CA ASP A 50 -3.67 -55.69 45.29
C ASP A 50 -4.55 -55.97 46.53
N LEU A 51 -5.06 -54.94 47.20
CA LEU A 51 -6.02 -55.08 48.30
C LEU A 51 -7.33 -55.72 47.84
N SER A 52 -7.85 -55.29 46.69
CA SER A 52 -9.06 -55.88 46.10
C SER A 52 -8.85 -57.38 45.78
N CYS A 53 -7.69 -57.75 45.23
CA CYS A 53 -7.33 -59.15 44.98
C CYS A 53 -7.25 -59.97 46.28
N ARG A 54 -6.62 -59.44 47.32
CA ARG A 54 -6.53 -60.12 48.64
C ARG A 54 -7.90 -60.27 49.31
N LEU A 55 -8.78 -59.28 49.15
CA LEU A 55 -10.13 -59.33 49.72
C LEU A 55 -10.99 -60.40 49.03
N VAL A 56 -10.91 -60.49 47.70
CA VAL A 56 -11.54 -61.56 46.92
C VAL A 56 -11.01 -62.93 47.35
N GLN A 57 -9.70 -63.09 47.49
CA GLN A 57 -9.09 -64.35 47.94
C GLN A 57 -9.49 -64.71 49.39
N SER A 58 -9.64 -63.71 50.27
CA SER A 58 -10.14 -63.91 51.64
C SER A 58 -11.60 -64.36 51.65
N GLU A 59 -12.46 -63.76 50.83
CA GLU A 59 -13.86 -64.16 50.71
C GLU A 59 -14.02 -65.54 50.05
N GLU A 60 -13.21 -65.88 49.05
CA GLU A 60 -13.14 -67.23 48.47
C GLU A 60 -12.69 -68.27 49.51
N GLY A 61 -11.70 -67.94 50.34
CA GLY A 61 -11.24 -68.78 51.45
C GLY A 61 -12.31 -68.99 52.53
N LYS A 62 -13.09 -67.95 52.88
CA LYS A 62 -14.22 -68.07 53.81
C LYS A 62 -15.35 -68.94 53.25
N LEU A 63 -15.67 -68.80 51.95
CA LEU A 63 -16.67 -69.63 51.28
C LEU A 63 -16.26 -71.11 51.19
N GLN A 64 -14.97 -71.43 51.14
CA GLN A 64 -14.47 -72.80 51.26
C GLN A 64 -14.59 -73.36 52.69
N VAL A 65 -14.46 -72.53 53.73
CA VAL A 65 -14.56 -72.95 55.14
C VAL A 65 -16.03 -73.06 55.61
N GLU A 66 -16.96 -72.29 55.03
CA GLU A 66 -18.40 -72.33 55.34
C GLU A 66 -19.18 -73.48 54.68
N SER A 67 -18.55 -74.65 54.51
CA SER A 67 -19.29 -75.89 54.24
C SER A 67 -19.52 -76.69 55.54
N PRO A 68 -20.54 -76.39 56.39
CA PRO A 68 -21.01 -77.36 57.35
C PRO A 68 -22.18 -78.16 56.78
N SER A 69 -21.98 -79.46 56.82
CA SER A 69 -23.01 -80.47 56.83
C SER A 69 -24.09 -80.16 57.88
N HIS A 70 -25.35 -80.50 57.58
CA HIS A 70 -26.53 -80.54 58.47
C HIS A 70 -27.26 -79.21 58.75
N GLY A 71 -28.26 -78.91 57.92
CA GLY A 71 -29.28 -77.89 58.16
C GLY A 71 -30.43 -78.01 57.15
N ALA A 72 -31.68 -78.03 57.63
CA ALA A 72 -32.91 -78.36 56.90
C ALA A 72 -33.11 -77.58 55.56
N PRO A 73 -33.72 -78.20 54.53
CA PRO A 73 -33.71 -77.73 53.14
C PRO A 73 -34.34 -76.36 52.90
N VAL A 74 -35.29 -75.93 53.73
CA VAL A 74 -36.00 -74.64 53.56
C VAL A 74 -35.12 -73.44 53.90
N HIS A 75 -34.28 -73.52 54.94
CA HIS A 75 -33.37 -72.43 55.32
C HIS A 75 -32.18 -72.28 54.37
N ARG A 76 -31.76 -73.37 53.71
CA ARG A 76 -30.70 -73.35 52.70
C ARG A 76 -31.15 -72.60 51.43
N GLY A 77 -32.37 -72.84 50.96
CA GLY A 77 -32.94 -72.13 49.81
C GLY A 77 -33.07 -70.63 50.03
N VAL A 78 -33.56 -70.20 51.20
CA VAL A 78 -33.71 -68.78 51.55
C VAL A 78 -32.34 -68.08 51.71
N ARG A 79 -31.35 -68.74 52.32
CA ARG A 79 -29.99 -68.18 52.41
C ARG A 79 -29.35 -68.04 51.03
N GLN A 80 -29.47 -69.05 50.18
CA GLN A 80 -28.96 -68.99 48.81
C GLN A 80 -29.67 -67.93 47.95
N SER A 81 -30.99 -67.75 48.13
CA SER A 81 -31.71 -66.67 47.43
C SER A 81 -31.29 -65.28 47.92
N ASN A 82 -31.02 -65.12 49.22
CA ASN A 82 -30.56 -63.85 49.78
C ASN A 82 -29.13 -63.52 49.34
N VAL A 83 -28.23 -64.51 49.30
CA VAL A 83 -26.86 -64.34 48.76
C VAL A 83 -26.90 -64.00 47.28
N LYS A 84 -27.73 -64.68 46.48
CA LYS A 84 -27.93 -64.33 45.06
C LYS A 84 -28.47 -62.91 44.88
N ARG A 85 -29.42 -62.49 45.73
CA ARG A 85 -29.96 -61.12 45.71
C ARG A 85 -28.91 -60.08 46.04
N LEU A 86 -28.11 -60.29 47.09
CA LEU A 86 -27.02 -59.39 47.47
C LEU A 86 -25.94 -59.32 46.40
N ASN A 87 -25.56 -60.46 45.79
CA ASN A 87 -24.62 -60.48 44.67
C ASN A 87 -25.16 -59.71 43.45
N LEU A 88 -26.46 -59.85 43.15
CA LEU A 88 -27.11 -59.06 42.09
C LEU A 88 -27.07 -57.56 42.43
N GLN A 89 -27.35 -57.17 43.67
CA GLN A 89 -27.27 -55.77 44.11
C GLN A 89 -25.85 -55.20 44.01
N LEU A 90 -24.84 -55.91 44.50
CA LEU A 90 -23.44 -55.50 44.40
C LEU A 90 -22.96 -55.42 42.94
N SER A 91 -23.36 -56.39 42.10
CA SER A 91 -23.03 -56.35 40.67
C SER A 91 -23.70 -55.18 39.95
N LYS A 92 -24.92 -54.81 40.37
CA LYS A 92 -25.66 -53.65 39.85
C LYS A 92 -24.97 -52.35 40.26
N GLU A 93 -24.64 -52.18 41.54
CA GLU A 93 -23.92 -51.00 42.06
C GLU A 93 -22.55 -50.85 41.39
N LEU A 94 -21.80 -51.94 41.20
CA LEU A 94 -20.53 -51.92 40.48
C LEU A 94 -20.67 -51.48 39.01
N VAL A 95 -21.73 -51.94 38.33
CA VAL A 95 -22.01 -51.52 36.95
C VAL A 95 -22.42 -50.05 36.91
N GLU A 96 -23.22 -49.59 37.87
CA GLU A 96 -23.61 -48.18 38.00
C GLU A 96 -22.40 -47.27 38.22
N GLU A 97 -21.49 -47.63 39.13
CA GLU A 97 -20.23 -46.89 39.37
C GLU A 97 -19.31 -46.88 38.14
N LYS A 98 -19.19 -48.00 37.42
CA LYS A 98 -18.43 -48.04 36.16
C LYS A 98 -19.04 -47.14 35.10
N LEU A 99 -20.36 -47.09 35.03
CA LEU A 99 -21.07 -46.25 34.07
C LEU A 99 -20.95 -44.76 34.44
N GLN A 100 -20.99 -44.41 35.73
CA GLN A 100 -20.70 -43.05 36.21
C GLN A 100 -19.24 -42.65 35.91
N THR A 101 -18.29 -43.54 36.15
CA THR A 101 -16.86 -43.31 35.84
C THR A 101 -16.65 -43.07 34.35
N ASN A 102 -17.32 -43.85 33.49
CA ASN A 102 -17.25 -43.65 32.04
C ASN A 102 -17.91 -42.34 31.60
N ARG A 103 -19.06 -41.97 32.17
CA ARG A 103 -19.70 -40.66 31.90
C ARG A 103 -18.79 -39.49 32.23
N LEU A 104 -18.10 -39.52 33.37
CA LEU A 104 -17.13 -38.49 33.74
C LEU A 104 -15.94 -38.46 32.75
N ARG A 105 -15.43 -39.63 32.34
CA ARG A 105 -14.37 -39.72 31.33
C ARG A 105 -14.79 -39.15 29.97
N GLU A 106 -16.03 -39.42 29.55
CA GLU A 106 -16.61 -38.86 28.32
C GLU A 106 -16.67 -37.33 28.39
N GLN A 107 -17.17 -36.77 29.49
CA GLN A 107 -17.21 -35.31 29.71
C GLN A 107 -15.81 -34.68 29.67
N PHE A 108 -14.82 -35.26 30.35
CA PHE A 108 -13.45 -34.75 30.29
C PHE A 108 -12.85 -34.85 28.89
N ALA A 109 -13.18 -35.90 28.14
CA ALA A 109 -12.72 -36.04 26.75
C ALA A 109 -13.35 -34.98 25.84
N GLU A 110 -14.63 -34.68 26.02
CA GLU A 110 -15.35 -33.61 25.30
C GLU A 110 -14.73 -32.24 25.60
N GLU A 111 -14.58 -31.87 26.88
CA GLU A 111 -13.96 -30.61 27.29
C GLU A 111 -12.53 -30.48 26.78
N THR A 112 -11.74 -31.56 26.83
CA THR A 112 -10.37 -31.58 26.30
C THR A 112 -10.37 -31.33 24.79
N PHE A 113 -11.32 -31.90 24.04
CA PHE A 113 -11.44 -31.67 22.61
C PHE A 113 -11.85 -30.23 22.29
N GLU A 114 -12.83 -29.69 23.01
CA GLU A 114 -13.24 -28.30 22.86
C GLU A 114 -12.11 -27.31 23.13
N LEU A 115 -11.36 -27.51 24.22
CA LEU A 115 -10.21 -26.68 24.56
C LEU A 115 -9.10 -26.81 23.52
N LYS A 116 -8.81 -28.02 23.02
CA LYS A 116 -7.86 -28.21 21.92
C LYS A 116 -8.28 -27.46 20.66
N ASN A 117 -9.56 -27.51 20.29
CA ASN A 117 -10.07 -26.77 19.14
C ASN A 117 -9.94 -25.26 19.35
N LYS A 118 -10.26 -24.74 20.54
CA LYS A 118 -10.07 -23.32 20.88
C LYS A 118 -8.59 -22.91 20.84
N MET A 119 -7.68 -23.76 21.33
CA MET A 119 -6.24 -23.50 21.23
C MET A 119 -5.77 -23.50 19.77
N LEU A 120 -6.26 -24.42 18.93
CA LEU A 120 -5.90 -24.48 17.52
C LEU A 120 -6.40 -23.25 16.76
N THR A 121 -7.63 -22.80 17.01
CA THR A 121 -8.14 -21.57 16.38
C THR A 121 -7.37 -20.34 16.84
N GLN A 122 -7.07 -20.23 18.14
CA GLN A 122 -6.23 -19.16 18.68
C GLN A 122 -4.82 -19.19 18.11
N ALA A 123 -4.21 -20.38 17.96
CA ALA A 123 -2.90 -20.53 17.32
C ALA A 123 -2.94 -20.07 15.86
N GLY A 124 -4.00 -20.40 15.12
CA GLY A 124 -4.23 -19.89 13.76
C GLY A 124 -4.27 -18.36 13.73
N PHE A 125 -5.06 -17.73 14.60
CA PHE A 125 -5.10 -16.26 14.71
C PHE A 125 -3.74 -15.65 15.07
N LEU A 126 -2.98 -16.27 15.99
CA LEU A 126 -1.64 -15.81 16.34
C LEU A 126 -0.70 -15.86 15.13
N THR A 127 -0.68 -16.95 14.38
CA THR A 127 0.17 -17.06 13.16
C THR A 127 -0.20 -16.02 12.11
N GLN A 128 -1.49 -15.71 11.94
CA GLN A 128 -1.94 -14.68 11.02
C GLN A 128 -1.47 -13.29 11.46
N LEU A 129 -1.57 -12.98 12.76
CA LEU A 129 -1.07 -11.72 13.33
C LEU A 129 0.45 -11.61 13.22
N GLU A 130 1.19 -12.70 13.41
CA GLU A 130 2.64 -12.74 13.20
C GLU A 130 3.02 -12.46 11.75
N MET A 131 2.30 -13.06 10.79
CA MET A 131 2.51 -12.77 9.37
C MET A 131 2.21 -11.31 9.03
N GLN A 132 1.14 -10.73 9.60
CA GLN A 132 0.82 -9.32 9.42
C GLN A 132 1.89 -8.40 10.01
N ARG A 133 2.37 -8.70 11.23
CA ARG A 133 3.49 -7.97 11.85
C ARG A 133 4.73 -8.01 10.96
N ASP A 134 5.07 -9.18 10.41
CA ASP A 134 6.26 -9.33 9.57
C ASP A 134 6.11 -8.61 8.22
N ASN A 135 4.89 -8.58 7.67
CA ASN A 135 4.56 -7.78 6.49
C ASN A 135 4.77 -6.28 6.76
N LEU A 136 4.15 -5.76 7.83
CA LEU A 136 4.28 -4.36 8.23
C LEU A 136 5.72 -3.99 8.56
N SER A 137 6.49 -4.90 9.16
CA SER A 137 7.90 -4.68 9.47
C SER A 137 8.74 -4.53 8.19
N ARG A 138 8.46 -5.32 7.15
CA ARG A 138 9.13 -5.19 5.83
C ARG A 138 8.74 -3.89 5.14
N GLU A 139 7.47 -3.51 5.19
CA GLU A 139 6.99 -2.23 4.63
C GLU A 139 7.64 -1.04 5.35
N LEU A 140 7.71 -1.07 6.68
CA LEU A 140 8.39 -0.05 7.48
C LEU A 140 9.87 0.08 7.10
N GLN A 141 10.59 -1.05 7.01
CA GLN A 141 12.01 -1.04 6.59
C GLN A 141 12.19 -0.46 5.18
N SER A 142 11.28 -0.76 4.26
CA SER A 142 11.33 -0.20 2.91
C SER A 142 11.06 1.31 2.89
N ALA A 143 10.09 1.78 3.68
CA ALA A 143 9.76 3.19 3.82
C ALA A 143 10.91 3.97 4.48
N GLU A 144 11.52 3.42 5.53
CA GLU A 144 12.71 3.98 6.17
C GLU A 144 13.89 4.10 5.21
N ALA A 145 14.11 3.11 4.35
CA ALA A 145 15.15 3.17 3.33
C ALA A 145 14.90 4.30 2.33
N LEU A 146 13.65 4.46 1.85
CA LEU A 146 13.27 5.56 0.96
C LEU A 146 13.42 6.92 1.63
N LEU A 147 13.06 7.03 2.92
CA LEU A 147 13.20 8.26 3.70
C LEU A 147 14.69 8.63 3.86
N LYS A 148 15.55 7.66 4.21
CA LYS A 148 17.00 7.86 4.29
C LYS A 148 17.60 8.33 2.96
N MET A 149 17.16 7.75 1.84
CA MET A 149 17.57 8.20 0.51
C MET A 149 17.10 9.63 0.22
N GLY A 150 15.85 9.94 0.58
CA GLY A 150 15.30 11.29 0.49
C GLY A 150 16.09 12.31 1.30
N GLU A 151 16.40 12.01 2.56
CA GLU A 151 17.21 12.84 3.44
C GLU A 151 18.62 13.07 2.87
N GLN A 152 19.26 12.03 2.35
CA GLN A 152 20.58 12.15 1.72
C GLN A 152 20.53 13.05 0.48
N SER A 153 19.53 12.88 -0.38
CA SER A 153 19.35 13.74 -1.55
C SER A 153 19.02 15.19 -1.17
N GLY A 154 18.27 15.40 -0.09
CA GLY A 154 18.00 16.73 0.46
C GLY A 154 19.26 17.39 1.02
N ARG A 155 20.11 16.63 1.72
CA ARG A 155 21.41 17.11 2.21
C ARG A 155 22.33 17.49 1.05
N SER A 156 22.47 16.65 0.03
CA SER A 156 23.31 16.97 -1.14
C SER A 156 22.82 18.21 -1.88
N LEU A 157 21.50 18.34 -2.10
CA LEU A 157 20.93 19.54 -2.71
C LEU A 157 21.16 20.80 -1.85
N SER A 158 21.05 20.68 -0.52
CA SER A 158 21.33 21.79 0.40
C SER A 158 22.80 22.22 0.34
N GLU A 159 23.74 21.27 0.27
CA GLU A 159 25.17 21.54 0.11
C GLU A 159 25.46 22.21 -1.24
N GLU A 160 24.86 21.74 -2.34
CA GLU A 160 24.96 22.36 -3.66
C GLU A 160 24.41 23.80 -3.66
N HIS A 161 23.24 24.03 -3.04
CA HIS A 161 22.68 25.36 -2.90
C HIS A 161 23.55 26.28 -2.04
N ALA A 162 24.15 25.77 -0.96
CA ALA A 162 25.08 26.53 -0.14
C ALA A 162 26.33 26.92 -0.93
N ALA A 163 26.93 25.97 -1.67
CA ALA A 163 28.08 26.23 -2.52
C ALA A 163 27.77 27.26 -3.62
N LEU A 164 26.60 27.14 -4.26
CA LEU A 164 26.15 28.09 -5.27
C LEU A 164 25.96 29.50 -4.67
N ARG A 165 25.35 29.60 -3.49
CA ARG A 165 25.17 30.86 -2.77
C ARG A 165 26.51 31.51 -2.44
N ASP A 166 27.48 30.72 -1.98
CA ASP A 166 28.82 31.23 -1.67
C ASP A 166 29.54 31.69 -2.94
N SER A 167 29.40 30.96 -4.06
CA SER A 167 29.92 31.40 -5.37
C SER A 167 29.31 32.73 -5.82
N TYR A 168 27.99 32.92 -5.67
CA TYR A 168 27.35 34.20 -6.00
C TYR A 168 27.80 35.32 -5.06
N ARG A 169 28.03 35.02 -3.78
CA ARG A 169 28.58 35.99 -2.83
C ARG A 169 29.97 36.46 -3.27
N SER A 170 30.87 35.54 -3.59
CA SER A 170 32.21 35.88 -4.09
C SER A 170 32.17 36.68 -5.40
N LEU A 171 31.24 36.35 -6.31
CA LEU A 171 31.05 37.12 -7.54
C LEU A 171 30.55 38.55 -7.26
N ALA A 172 29.61 38.71 -6.31
CA ALA A 172 29.11 40.01 -5.91
C ALA A 172 30.19 40.87 -5.25
N GLU A 173 31.06 40.26 -4.43
CA GLU A 173 32.23 40.92 -3.85
C GLU A 173 33.21 41.39 -4.94
N ALA A 174 33.55 40.52 -5.90
CA ALA A 174 34.42 40.86 -7.02
C ALA A 174 33.85 42.01 -7.87
N HIS A 175 32.55 41.98 -8.18
CA HIS A 175 31.89 43.10 -8.88
C HIS A 175 31.89 44.39 -8.05
N GLY A 176 31.72 44.30 -6.73
CA GLY A 176 31.86 45.45 -5.82
C GLY A 176 33.26 46.06 -5.89
N GLU A 177 34.31 45.24 -5.94
CA GLU A 177 35.69 45.68 -6.09
C GLU A 177 35.94 46.34 -7.46
N GLU A 178 35.42 45.78 -8.56
CA GLU A 178 35.52 46.37 -9.90
C GLU A 178 34.81 47.74 -9.99
N LEU A 179 33.65 47.88 -9.34
CA LEU A 179 32.95 49.15 -9.25
C LEU A 179 33.75 50.17 -8.43
N ALA A 180 34.35 49.74 -7.32
CA ALA A 180 35.23 50.60 -6.52
C ALA A 180 36.49 51.01 -7.30
N GLN A 181 37.05 50.13 -8.14
CA GLN A 181 38.15 50.46 -9.05
C GLN A 181 37.72 51.44 -10.14
N SER A 182 36.57 51.21 -10.78
CA SER A 182 36.01 52.10 -11.79
C SER A 182 35.68 53.48 -11.22
N GLY A 183 35.17 53.54 -10.00
CA GLY A 183 34.94 54.79 -9.26
C GLY A 183 36.24 55.56 -8.97
N ARG A 184 37.31 54.85 -8.57
CA ARG A 184 38.64 55.45 -8.39
C ARG A 184 39.19 56.04 -9.68
N LEU A 185 39.16 55.26 -10.78
CA LEU A 185 39.58 55.74 -12.10
C LEU A 185 38.73 56.93 -12.57
N GLY A 186 37.43 56.91 -12.34
CA GLY A 186 36.54 58.04 -12.63
C GLY A 186 36.92 59.31 -11.86
N ALA A 187 37.28 59.18 -10.58
CA ALA A 187 37.76 60.30 -9.77
C ALA A 187 39.11 60.85 -10.27
N GLU A 188 40.04 59.97 -10.68
CA GLU A 188 41.32 60.35 -11.28
C GLU A 188 41.12 61.09 -12.61
N LEU A 189 40.25 60.58 -13.49
CA LEU A 189 39.93 61.24 -14.76
C LEU A 189 39.31 62.63 -14.54
N LEU A 190 38.42 62.78 -13.57
CA LEU A 190 37.85 64.08 -13.20
C LEU A 190 38.92 65.04 -12.65
N ALA A 191 39.86 64.54 -11.83
CA ALA A 191 40.97 65.35 -11.33
C ALA A 191 41.90 65.81 -12.47
N LEU A 192 42.21 64.92 -13.42
CA LEU A 192 43.01 65.26 -14.61
C LEU A 192 42.30 66.27 -15.51
N ALA A 193 40.99 66.12 -15.74
CA ALA A 193 40.20 67.09 -16.50
C ALA A 193 40.23 68.48 -15.83
N ARG A 194 40.04 68.54 -14.51
CA ARG A 194 40.17 69.79 -13.74
C ARG A 194 41.57 70.40 -13.85
N ALA A 195 42.62 69.58 -13.79
CA ALA A 195 44.00 70.04 -13.98
C ALA A 195 44.24 70.58 -15.40
N GLN A 196 43.68 69.92 -16.42
CA GLN A 196 43.76 70.37 -17.81
C GLN A 196 43.04 71.71 -18.01
N ASP A 197 41.85 71.89 -17.42
CA ASP A 197 41.12 73.16 -17.46
C ASP A 197 41.90 74.27 -16.76
N GLN A 198 42.51 74.00 -15.60
CA GLN A 198 43.40 74.95 -14.92
C GLN A 198 44.59 75.36 -15.79
N LEU A 199 45.22 74.41 -16.50
CA LEU A 199 46.31 74.72 -17.43
C LEU A 199 45.83 75.56 -18.62
N ARG A 200 44.66 75.27 -19.18
CA ARG A 200 44.04 76.06 -20.25
C ARG A 200 43.75 77.49 -19.81
N SER A 201 43.19 77.68 -18.62
CA SER A 201 42.96 79.02 -18.05
C SER A 201 44.27 79.78 -17.87
N ARG A 202 45.32 79.15 -17.33
CA ARG A 202 46.66 79.78 -17.21
C ARG A 202 47.26 80.16 -18.55
N LEU A 203 47.17 79.28 -19.55
CA LEU A 203 47.66 79.57 -20.91
C LEU A 203 46.89 80.75 -21.52
N GLN A 204 45.58 80.81 -21.29
CA GLN A 204 44.74 81.91 -21.76
C GLN A 204 45.09 83.23 -21.06
N GLU A 205 45.34 83.23 -19.75
CA GLU A 205 45.82 84.39 -18.99
C GLU A 205 47.19 84.87 -19.51
N GLN A 206 48.14 83.96 -19.77
CA GLN A 206 49.43 84.28 -20.37
C GLN A 206 49.28 84.87 -21.77
N GLN A 207 48.43 84.29 -22.62
CA GLN A 207 48.16 84.86 -23.94
C GLN A 207 47.49 86.24 -23.87
N GLN A 208 46.64 86.49 -22.88
CA GLN A 208 46.03 87.81 -22.69
C GLN A 208 47.07 88.82 -22.20
N SER A 209 47.97 88.44 -21.28
CA SER A 209 49.04 89.33 -20.81
C SER A 209 50.07 89.62 -21.92
N GLU A 210 50.42 88.60 -22.72
CA GLU A 210 51.24 88.76 -23.93
C GLU A 210 50.55 89.63 -24.98
N LYS A 211 49.25 89.46 -25.23
CA LYS A 211 48.49 90.33 -26.14
C LYS A 211 48.45 91.77 -25.64
N THR A 212 48.31 92.01 -24.33
CA THR A 212 48.38 93.37 -23.77
C THR A 212 49.78 93.96 -23.92
N SER A 213 50.83 93.18 -23.64
CA SER A 213 52.23 93.61 -23.82
C SER A 213 52.57 93.85 -25.30
N SER A 214 52.15 92.96 -26.19
CA SER A 214 52.32 93.10 -27.64
C SER A 214 51.54 94.29 -28.18
N ARG A 215 50.33 94.57 -27.68
CA ARG A 215 49.54 95.76 -28.05
C ARG A 215 50.21 97.05 -27.58
N ASP A 216 50.85 97.04 -26.42
CA ASP A 216 51.62 98.18 -25.92
C ASP A 216 52.94 98.35 -26.70
N LEU A 217 53.63 97.25 -27.04
CA LEU A 217 54.76 97.26 -27.98
C LEU A 217 54.34 97.70 -29.39
N HIS A 218 53.14 97.34 -29.86
CA HIS A 218 52.59 97.76 -31.15
C HIS A 218 52.30 99.27 -31.17
N ARG A 219 51.79 99.82 -30.06
CA ARG A 219 51.63 101.28 -29.90
C ARG A 219 52.98 102.01 -29.96
N GLU A 220 54.04 101.45 -29.37
CA GLU A 220 55.39 101.99 -29.49
C GLU A 220 55.98 101.80 -30.90
N LEU A 221 55.72 100.66 -31.54
CA LEU A 221 56.07 100.40 -32.95
C LEU A 221 55.34 101.35 -33.89
N ASP A 222 54.09 101.72 -33.63
CA ASP A 222 53.33 102.67 -34.44
C ASP A 222 53.85 104.10 -34.24
N ARG A 223 54.41 104.42 -33.06
CA ARG A 223 55.17 105.65 -32.84
C ARG A 223 56.50 105.64 -33.61
N VAL A 224 57.20 104.51 -33.65
CA VAL A 224 58.43 104.33 -34.43
C VAL A 224 58.15 104.31 -35.94
N LYS A 225 57.05 103.71 -36.39
CA LYS A 225 56.57 103.77 -37.78
C LYS A 225 56.18 105.20 -38.17
N LEU A 226 55.57 105.98 -37.28
CA LEU A 226 55.35 107.42 -37.52
C LEU A 226 56.67 108.21 -37.62
N PHE A 227 57.73 107.75 -36.97
CA PHE A 227 59.08 108.33 -37.08
C PHE A 227 59.80 107.89 -38.36
N ILE A 228 59.62 106.62 -38.80
CA ILE A 228 60.19 106.04 -40.03
C ILE A 228 59.46 106.56 -41.28
N SER A 229 58.14 106.75 -41.22
CA SER A 229 57.36 107.43 -42.27
C SER A 229 57.78 108.88 -42.52
N ARG A 230 58.60 109.46 -41.63
CA ARG A 230 59.22 110.78 -41.79
C ARG A 230 60.59 110.73 -42.47
N MET A 231 61.17 109.55 -42.65
CA MET A 231 62.57 109.35 -43.08
C MET A 231 62.72 108.64 -44.43
N GLU A 232 61.69 108.05 -45.02
CA GLU A 232 61.82 107.28 -46.26
C GLU A 232 61.15 107.95 -47.48
N HIS A 233 61.82 108.99 -47.98
CA HIS A 233 61.84 109.33 -49.40
C HIS A 233 63.25 109.11 -49.94
N SER A 234 63.54 107.90 -50.42
CA SER A 234 64.44 107.68 -51.56
C SER A 234 64.26 106.24 -52.03
N GLY A 235 64.06 106.08 -53.34
CA GLY A 235 63.69 104.79 -53.93
C GLY A 235 64.85 103.80 -53.98
N VAL A 236 64.57 102.61 -54.53
CA VAL A 236 65.21 102.05 -55.73
C VAL A 236 64.76 100.59 -55.90
N LYS A 237 64.28 100.32 -57.12
CA LYS A 237 64.26 99.12 -57.96
C LYS A 237 64.38 97.71 -57.34
N LEU A 238 63.41 96.90 -57.73
CA LEU A 238 63.54 95.61 -58.45
C LEU A 238 64.98 95.19 -58.79
N GLU A 239 65.49 94.18 -58.09
CA GLU A 239 66.26 93.06 -58.65
C GLU A 239 66.57 92.08 -57.53
N ASP A 240 65.94 90.88 -57.57
CA ASP A 240 66.50 89.62 -57.06
C ASP A 240 65.53 88.45 -57.33
N LEU A 241 65.43 88.07 -58.60
CA LEU A 241 64.79 86.80 -59.03
C LEU A 241 65.72 85.57 -58.86
N ALA A 242 66.88 85.73 -58.19
CA ALA A 242 67.85 84.64 -57.96
C ALA A 242 67.93 84.19 -56.48
N ALA A 243 67.43 84.99 -55.52
CA ALA A 243 67.35 84.60 -54.11
C ALA A 243 66.15 83.66 -53.84
N LEU A 244 65.05 83.85 -54.57
CA LEU A 244 63.86 82.98 -54.49
C LEU A 244 64.12 81.56 -55.00
N ASP A 245 65.07 81.35 -55.92
CA ASP A 245 65.40 80.03 -56.47
C ASP A 245 66.28 79.19 -55.53
N LYS A 246 67.12 79.83 -54.70
CA LYS A 246 67.87 79.15 -53.64
C LYS A 246 67.01 78.86 -52.41
N GLU A 247 66.08 79.75 -52.06
CA GLU A 247 65.09 79.45 -51.03
C GLU A 247 64.07 78.39 -51.48
N GLN A 248 63.65 78.38 -52.75
CA GLN A 248 62.85 77.28 -53.30
C GLN A 248 63.61 75.96 -53.23
N LYS A 249 64.90 75.91 -53.60
CA LYS A 249 65.72 74.68 -53.49
C LYS A 249 65.93 74.22 -52.04
N ASN A 250 66.14 75.13 -51.09
CA ASN A 250 66.23 74.78 -49.67
C ASN A 250 64.88 74.30 -49.12
N MET A 251 63.76 74.93 -49.50
CA MET A 251 62.41 74.50 -49.14
C MET A 251 62.06 73.15 -49.79
N GLU A 252 62.51 72.90 -51.02
CA GLU A 252 62.35 71.64 -51.75
C GLU A 252 63.15 70.51 -51.09
N THR A 253 64.39 70.74 -50.64
CA THR A 253 65.16 69.74 -49.87
C THR A 253 64.58 69.47 -48.49
N THR A 254 63.99 70.47 -47.83
CA THR A 254 63.38 70.31 -46.49
C THR A 254 61.99 69.66 -46.57
N LEU A 255 61.24 69.89 -47.66
CA LEU A 255 59.94 69.26 -47.92
C LEU A 255 60.08 67.83 -48.51
N LEU A 256 61.13 67.56 -49.30
CA LEU A 256 61.41 66.21 -49.83
C LEU A 256 62.16 65.32 -48.83
N GLY A 257 62.95 65.88 -47.92
CA GLY A 257 63.68 65.10 -46.90
C GLY A 257 62.77 64.28 -45.97
N ASN A 258 61.56 64.78 -45.67
CA ASN A 258 60.58 64.09 -44.82
C ASN A 258 59.61 63.19 -45.61
N GLN A 259 59.76 63.11 -46.94
CA GLN A 259 58.81 62.43 -47.81
C GLN A 259 58.86 60.90 -47.64
N GLU A 260 60.03 60.34 -47.30
CA GLU A 260 60.17 58.91 -47.00
C GLU A 260 59.58 58.56 -45.63
N GLU A 261 59.78 59.40 -44.61
CA GLU A 261 59.21 59.19 -43.27
C GLU A 261 57.67 59.21 -43.29
N ILE A 262 57.07 60.13 -44.07
CA ILE A 262 55.62 60.19 -44.29
C ILE A 262 55.12 58.93 -45.01
N LYS A 263 55.84 58.47 -46.03
CA LYS A 263 55.51 57.21 -46.74
C LYS A 263 55.56 56.01 -45.80
N ASP A 264 56.59 55.92 -44.97
CA ASP A 264 56.74 54.85 -43.97
C ASP A 264 55.64 54.88 -42.92
N MET A 265 55.26 56.07 -42.44
CA MET A 265 54.17 56.22 -41.47
C MET A 265 52.81 55.84 -42.10
N LEU A 266 52.54 56.28 -43.32
CA LEU A 266 51.35 55.87 -44.09
C LEU A 266 51.33 54.36 -44.31
N GLN A 267 52.48 53.75 -44.60
CA GLN A 267 52.57 52.31 -44.83
C GLN A 267 52.39 51.51 -43.52
N LYS A 268 52.92 52.00 -42.39
CA LYS A 268 52.65 51.43 -41.05
C LYS A 268 51.17 51.52 -40.69
N MET A 269 50.54 52.67 -40.91
CA MET A 269 49.11 52.86 -40.69
C MET A 269 48.26 51.97 -41.62
N LYS A 270 48.64 51.83 -42.89
CA LYS A 270 47.98 50.91 -43.82
C LYS A 270 48.06 49.46 -43.34
N ARG A 271 49.23 49.01 -42.90
CA ARG A 271 49.43 47.66 -42.34
C ARG A 271 48.59 47.43 -41.09
N SER A 272 48.51 48.41 -40.17
CA SER A 272 47.69 48.26 -38.95
C SER A 272 46.20 48.18 -39.27
N TYR A 273 45.70 48.96 -40.24
CA TYR A 273 44.32 48.84 -40.71
C TYR A 273 44.04 47.50 -41.40
N GLU A 274 44.95 47.03 -42.26
CA GLU A 274 44.83 45.70 -42.89
C GLU A 274 44.80 44.58 -41.84
N GLU A 275 45.58 44.67 -40.77
CA GLU A 275 45.53 43.72 -39.65
C GLU A 275 44.23 43.80 -38.86
N GLN A 276 43.74 45.00 -38.57
CA GLN A 276 42.45 45.19 -37.91
C GLN A 276 41.31 44.62 -38.76
N GLN A 277 41.35 44.85 -40.07
CA GLN A 277 40.38 44.30 -41.02
C GLN A 277 40.41 42.77 -41.02
N LYS A 278 41.60 42.15 -41.12
CA LYS A 278 41.75 40.69 -41.03
C LYS A 278 41.22 40.12 -39.71
N LYS A 279 41.46 40.80 -38.58
CA LYS A 279 40.93 40.39 -37.27
C LYS A 279 39.40 40.43 -37.24
N LEU A 280 38.78 41.46 -37.82
CA LEU A 280 37.32 41.55 -37.93
C LEU A 280 36.75 40.45 -38.84
N GLU A 281 37.37 40.21 -40.00
CA GLU A 281 36.98 39.14 -40.92
C GLU A 281 37.06 37.76 -40.24
N GLN A 282 38.13 37.49 -39.49
CA GLN A 282 38.26 36.25 -38.72
C GLN A 282 37.17 36.08 -37.67
N LYS A 283 36.81 37.15 -36.94
CA LYS A 283 35.71 37.12 -35.97
C LYS A 283 34.35 36.88 -36.64
N VAL A 284 34.10 37.47 -37.80
CA VAL A 284 32.86 37.22 -38.56
C VAL A 284 32.80 35.75 -39.00
N VAL A 285 33.92 35.19 -39.45
CA VAL A 285 33.99 33.77 -39.84
C VAL A 285 33.80 32.84 -38.63
N SER A 286 34.39 33.15 -37.46
CA SER A 286 34.19 32.33 -36.25
C SER A 286 32.73 32.37 -35.80
N MET A 287 32.12 33.56 -35.72
CA MET A 287 30.71 33.72 -35.38
C MET A 287 29.79 33.02 -36.39
N ALA A 288 30.11 33.04 -37.69
CA ALA A 288 29.33 32.34 -38.71
C ALA A 288 29.37 30.82 -38.53
N LYS A 289 30.53 30.25 -38.17
CA LYS A 289 30.67 28.81 -37.87
C LYS A 289 29.87 28.43 -36.62
N GLU A 290 30.03 29.18 -35.53
CA GLU A 290 29.26 28.97 -34.29
C GLU A 290 27.76 29.07 -34.53
N HIS A 291 27.31 30.04 -35.34
CA HIS A 291 25.89 30.17 -35.68
C HIS A 291 25.38 28.98 -36.50
N GLN A 292 26.18 28.45 -37.42
CA GLN A 292 25.81 27.26 -38.17
C GLN A 292 25.74 26.01 -37.27
N GLU A 293 26.66 25.87 -36.31
CA GLU A 293 26.63 24.80 -35.31
C GLU A 293 25.41 24.91 -34.39
N ASN A 294 25.11 26.10 -33.90
CA ASN A 294 23.90 26.37 -33.10
C ASN A 294 22.62 26.02 -33.87
N LYS A 295 22.54 26.33 -35.17
CA LYS A 295 21.42 25.91 -36.03
C LYS A 295 21.29 24.39 -36.11
N ARG A 296 22.39 23.66 -36.25
CA ARG A 296 22.38 22.18 -36.26
C ARG A 296 21.90 21.62 -34.93
N LEU A 297 22.40 22.17 -33.81
CA LEU A 297 21.99 21.76 -32.46
C LEU A 297 20.49 22.03 -32.23
N LEU A 298 19.98 23.17 -32.66
CA LEU A 298 18.55 23.49 -32.57
C LEU A 298 17.69 22.47 -33.34
N HIS A 299 18.08 22.11 -34.56
CA HIS A 299 17.37 21.08 -35.32
C HIS A 299 17.44 19.69 -34.67
N GLN A 300 18.60 19.30 -34.13
CA GLN A 300 18.75 18.04 -33.40
C GLN A 300 17.86 18.01 -32.15
N ARG A 301 17.82 19.11 -31.37
CA ARG A 301 16.94 19.23 -30.20
C ARG A 301 15.47 19.19 -30.60
N GLN A 302 15.10 19.86 -31.69
CA GLN A 302 13.74 19.83 -32.21
C GLN A 302 13.31 18.41 -32.64
N GLN A 303 14.21 17.66 -33.29
CA GLN A 303 13.97 16.27 -33.65
C GLN A 303 13.80 15.40 -32.40
N GLN A 304 14.70 15.51 -31.42
CA GLN A 304 14.60 14.78 -30.14
C GLN A 304 13.28 15.06 -29.41
N LEU A 305 12.84 16.32 -29.38
CA LEU A 305 11.55 16.69 -28.80
C LEU A 305 10.37 16.08 -29.57
N SER A 306 10.46 15.97 -30.90
CA SER A 306 9.41 15.31 -31.70
C SER A 306 9.34 13.81 -31.44
N GLU A 307 10.48 13.14 -31.30
CA GLU A 307 10.58 11.72 -30.97
C GLU A 307 10.00 11.44 -29.57
N GLN A 308 10.35 12.26 -28.58
CA GLN A 308 9.80 12.17 -27.23
C GLN A 308 8.28 12.39 -27.20
N ARG A 309 7.76 13.34 -27.98
CA ARG A 309 6.31 13.58 -28.10
C ARG A 309 5.56 12.39 -28.68
N VAL A 310 6.15 11.70 -29.66
CA VAL A 310 5.55 10.48 -30.24
C VAL A 310 5.55 9.36 -29.21
N ALA A 311 6.68 9.11 -28.52
CA ALA A 311 6.76 8.09 -27.48
C ALA A 311 5.74 8.35 -26.35
N LEU A 312 5.60 9.59 -25.90
CA LEU A 312 4.61 9.99 -24.89
C LEU A 312 3.18 9.71 -25.35
N ARG A 313 2.84 10.00 -26.62
CA ARG A 313 1.53 9.67 -27.18
C ARG A 313 1.27 8.16 -27.20
N CYS A 314 2.27 7.36 -27.54
CA CYS A 314 2.16 5.89 -27.49
C CYS A 314 1.91 5.40 -26.06
N CYS A 315 2.64 5.92 -25.08
CA CYS A 315 2.39 5.61 -23.66
C CYS A 315 0.98 6.02 -23.23
N GLN A 316 0.50 7.20 -23.65
CA GLN A 316 -0.87 7.64 -23.36
C GLN A 316 -1.93 6.71 -23.97
N SER A 317 -1.73 6.19 -25.18
CA SER A 317 -2.64 5.19 -25.78
C SER A 317 -2.69 3.93 -24.92
N ARG A 318 -1.53 3.41 -24.50
CA ARG A 318 -1.45 2.20 -23.66
C ARG A 318 -2.14 2.38 -22.31
N VAL A 319 -2.05 3.58 -21.71
CA VAL A 319 -2.76 3.89 -20.47
C VAL A 319 -4.28 3.86 -20.70
N LYS A 320 -4.78 4.47 -21.78
CA LYS A 320 -6.22 4.43 -22.11
C LYS A 320 -6.71 3.01 -22.37
N GLU A 321 -5.95 2.21 -23.10
CA GLU A 321 -6.27 0.79 -23.34
C GLU A 321 -6.37 0.03 -22.01
N ALA A 322 -5.42 0.24 -21.09
CA ALA A 322 -5.45 -0.38 -19.77
C ALA A 322 -6.62 0.11 -18.90
N GLU A 323 -7.01 1.40 -19.01
CA GLU A 323 -8.18 1.95 -18.31
C GLU A 323 -9.50 1.34 -18.82
N GLU A 324 -9.62 1.13 -20.13
CA GLU A 324 -10.76 0.45 -20.74
C GLU A 324 -10.83 -1.03 -20.31
N GLU A 325 -9.69 -1.72 -20.27
CA GLU A 325 -9.60 -3.10 -19.76
C GLU A 325 -9.98 -3.17 -18.27
N ASN A 326 -9.51 -2.23 -17.45
CA ASN A 326 -9.86 -2.16 -16.04
C ASN A 326 -11.38 -1.94 -15.86
N SER A 327 -11.97 -1.06 -16.67
CA SER A 327 -13.43 -0.84 -16.66
C SER A 327 -14.20 -2.10 -17.03
N LYS A 328 -13.75 -2.87 -18.02
CA LYS A 328 -14.36 -4.16 -18.40
C LYS A 328 -14.23 -5.20 -17.28
N LEU A 329 -13.05 -5.33 -16.69
CA LEU A 329 -12.82 -6.25 -15.58
C LEU A 329 -13.65 -5.89 -14.35
N GLN A 330 -13.81 -4.60 -14.04
CA GLN A 330 -14.69 -4.14 -12.97
C GLN A 330 -16.16 -4.52 -13.20
N LEU A 331 -16.63 -4.49 -14.45
CA LEU A 331 -17.98 -4.94 -14.78
C LEU A 331 -18.11 -6.46 -14.60
N HIS A 332 -17.16 -7.25 -15.09
CA HIS A 332 -17.16 -8.69 -14.90
C HIS A 332 -17.10 -9.11 -13.42
N LEU A 333 -16.32 -8.40 -12.59
CA LEU A 333 -16.30 -8.66 -11.15
C LEU A 333 -17.65 -8.37 -10.49
N LYS A 334 -18.38 -7.35 -10.95
CA LYS A 334 -19.74 -7.08 -10.45
C LYS A 334 -20.70 -8.19 -10.84
N GLU A 335 -20.66 -8.62 -12.10
CA GLU A 335 -21.49 -9.72 -12.62
C GLU A 335 -21.24 -11.01 -11.82
N LEU A 336 -19.98 -11.41 -11.63
CA LEU A 336 -19.62 -12.60 -10.86
C LEU A 336 -20.02 -12.49 -9.38
N ASN A 337 -19.93 -11.31 -8.78
CA ASN A 337 -20.35 -11.10 -7.39
C ASN A 337 -21.87 -11.18 -7.24
N GLU A 338 -22.63 -10.69 -8.23
CA GLU A 338 -24.08 -10.87 -8.29
C GLU A 338 -24.45 -12.35 -8.48
N GLU A 339 -23.77 -13.08 -9.36
CA GLU A 339 -23.96 -14.53 -9.55
C GLU A 339 -23.69 -15.30 -8.25
N ALA A 340 -22.56 -15.04 -7.58
CA ALA A 340 -22.24 -15.67 -6.31
C ALA A 340 -23.28 -15.37 -5.21
N HIS A 341 -23.83 -14.15 -5.20
CA HIS A 341 -24.89 -13.79 -4.26
C HIS A 341 -26.20 -14.55 -4.54
N LEU A 342 -26.59 -14.67 -5.81
CA LEU A 342 -27.76 -15.45 -6.22
C LEU A 342 -27.59 -16.94 -5.86
N ASP A 343 -26.41 -17.51 -6.08
CA ASP A 343 -26.10 -18.89 -5.73
C ASP A 343 -26.19 -19.13 -4.21
N GLY A 344 -25.69 -18.18 -3.40
CA GLY A 344 -25.84 -18.20 -1.94
C GLY A 344 -27.32 -18.24 -1.51
N MET A 345 -28.15 -17.35 -2.06
CA MET A 345 -29.59 -17.34 -1.77
C MET A 345 -30.28 -18.64 -2.22
N LEU A 346 -29.92 -19.18 -3.39
CA LEU A 346 -30.47 -20.45 -3.86
C LEU A 346 -30.08 -21.62 -2.94
N GLN A 347 -28.86 -21.62 -2.41
CA GLN A 347 -28.39 -22.62 -1.45
C GLN A 347 -29.13 -22.52 -0.10
N GLU A 348 -29.37 -21.31 0.39
CA GLU A 348 -30.19 -21.07 1.59
C GLU A 348 -31.62 -21.56 1.40
N VAL A 349 -32.25 -21.26 0.24
CA VAL A 349 -33.58 -21.76 -0.08
C VAL A 349 -33.59 -23.29 -0.13
N ARG A 350 -32.62 -23.92 -0.83
CA ARG A 350 -32.49 -25.38 -0.90
C ARG A 350 -32.30 -26.00 0.48
N SER A 351 -31.47 -25.42 1.35
CA SER A 351 -31.23 -25.95 2.70
C SER A 351 -32.46 -25.81 3.60
N SER A 352 -33.19 -24.70 3.49
CA SER A 352 -34.48 -24.49 4.15
C SER A 352 -35.51 -25.54 3.75
N TYR A 353 -35.64 -25.83 2.46
CA TYR A 353 -36.52 -26.91 1.98
C TYR A 353 -36.09 -28.28 2.48
N ARG A 354 -34.79 -28.61 2.43
CA ARG A 354 -34.25 -29.87 2.96
C ARG A 354 -34.55 -30.02 4.46
N LEU A 355 -34.42 -28.96 5.25
CA LEU A 355 -34.74 -28.98 6.68
C LEU A 355 -36.24 -29.20 6.91
N ARG A 356 -37.10 -28.50 6.17
CA ARG A 356 -38.56 -28.66 6.25
C ARG A 356 -38.98 -30.09 5.90
N GLU A 357 -38.39 -30.67 4.84
CA GLU A 357 -38.65 -32.05 4.43
C GLU A 357 -38.25 -33.05 5.52
N GLN A 358 -37.07 -32.85 6.13
CA GLN A 358 -36.62 -33.70 7.25
C GLN A 358 -37.57 -33.65 8.45
N GLN A 359 -38.10 -32.46 8.78
CA GLN A 359 -39.08 -32.29 9.84
C GLN A 359 -40.38 -33.06 9.53
N LEU A 360 -40.90 -32.92 8.31
CA LEU A 360 -42.10 -33.63 7.87
C LEU A 360 -41.88 -35.15 7.87
N ALA A 361 -40.73 -35.61 7.38
CA ALA A 361 -40.37 -37.02 7.39
C ALA A 361 -40.26 -37.57 8.83
N HIS A 362 -39.70 -36.78 9.77
CA HIS A 362 -39.65 -37.16 11.17
C HIS A 362 -41.06 -37.26 11.79
N ALA A 363 -41.93 -36.28 11.54
CA ALA A 363 -43.32 -36.31 12.00
C ALA A 363 -44.10 -37.49 11.41
N ALA A 364 -43.96 -37.76 10.11
CA ALA A 364 -44.59 -38.92 9.47
C ALA A 364 -44.13 -40.25 10.10
N ARG A 365 -42.82 -40.38 10.37
CA ARG A 365 -42.28 -41.56 11.08
C ARG A 365 -42.82 -41.69 12.50
N SER A 366 -42.97 -40.59 13.24
CA SER A 366 -43.49 -40.64 14.62
C SER A 366 -44.96 -41.03 14.65
N TYR A 367 -45.78 -40.50 13.72
CA TYR A 367 -47.17 -40.93 13.56
C TYR A 367 -47.29 -42.40 13.17
N ARG A 368 -46.46 -42.88 12.24
CA ARG A 368 -46.43 -44.30 11.86
C ARG A 368 -46.11 -45.20 13.05
N ARG A 369 -45.13 -44.84 13.89
CA ARG A 369 -44.81 -45.61 15.11
C ARG A 369 -45.97 -45.62 16.10
N ARG A 370 -46.65 -44.49 16.29
CA ARG A 370 -47.83 -44.41 17.17
C ARG A 370 -48.98 -45.27 16.66
N LEU A 371 -49.22 -45.27 15.35
CA LEU A 371 -50.22 -46.14 14.71
C LEU A 371 -49.88 -47.61 14.88
N GLN A 372 -48.61 -48.00 14.68
CA GLN A 372 -48.15 -49.37 14.91
C GLN A 372 -48.32 -49.78 16.39
N ALA A 373 -47.95 -48.90 17.33
CA ALA A 373 -48.16 -49.17 18.75
C ALA A 373 -49.66 -49.35 19.07
N LEU A 374 -50.53 -48.50 18.53
CA LEU A 374 -51.98 -48.62 18.69
C LEU A 374 -52.49 -49.95 18.10
N ALA A 375 -52.04 -50.34 16.91
CA ALA A 375 -52.40 -51.62 16.29
C ALA A 375 -51.97 -52.81 17.18
N THR A 376 -50.74 -52.82 17.69
CA THR A 376 -50.28 -53.90 18.59
C THR A 376 -51.09 -53.97 19.89
N THR A 377 -51.47 -52.81 20.46
CA THR A 377 -52.36 -52.79 21.63
C THR A 377 -53.76 -53.30 21.30
N HIS A 378 -54.28 -52.97 20.12
CA HIS A 378 -55.58 -53.46 19.66
C HIS A 378 -55.58 -54.97 19.43
N GLU A 379 -54.55 -55.51 18.78
CA GLU A 379 -54.37 -56.96 18.59
C GLU A 379 -54.26 -57.70 19.94
N ALA A 380 -53.49 -57.15 20.90
CA ALA A 380 -53.39 -57.70 22.24
C ALA A 380 -54.75 -57.69 22.97
N LEU A 381 -55.52 -56.61 22.83
CA LEU A 381 -56.89 -56.51 23.36
C LEU A 381 -57.84 -57.52 22.70
N LEU A 382 -57.76 -57.71 21.37
CA LEU A 382 -58.56 -58.72 20.66
C LEU A 382 -58.20 -60.14 21.09
N THR A 383 -56.92 -60.40 21.31
CA THR A 383 -56.43 -61.70 21.81
C THR A 383 -56.96 -61.95 23.23
N ALA A 384 -56.89 -60.95 24.11
CA ALA A 384 -57.41 -61.03 25.47
C ALA A 384 -58.95 -61.20 25.49
N TYR A 385 -59.67 -60.45 24.65
CA TYR A 385 -61.10 -60.57 24.48
C TYR A 385 -61.50 -61.96 23.96
N GLY A 386 -60.79 -62.49 22.96
CA GLY A 386 -60.96 -63.85 22.45
C GLY A 386 -60.77 -64.91 23.52
N ALA A 387 -59.68 -64.83 24.29
CA ALA A 387 -59.40 -65.74 25.39
C ALA A 387 -60.47 -65.69 26.50
N GLN A 388 -60.96 -64.49 26.84
CA GLN A 388 -62.06 -64.32 27.80
C GLN A 388 -63.36 -64.95 27.28
N ARG A 389 -63.65 -64.78 25.99
CA ARG A 389 -64.83 -65.35 25.33
C ARG A 389 -64.78 -66.87 25.31
N ASP A 390 -63.62 -67.45 24.97
CA ASP A 390 -63.42 -68.90 25.00
C ASP A 390 -63.54 -69.46 26.42
N GLN A 391 -63.07 -68.71 27.43
CA GLN A 391 -63.25 -69.06 28.83
C GLN A 391 -64.74 -69.08 29.23
N ILE A 392 -65.53 -68.08 28.82
CA ILE A 392 -66.99 -68.03 29.07
C ILE A 392 -67.70 -69.20 28.35
N LEU A 393 -67.34 -69.48 27.10
CA LEU A 393 -67.91 -70.59 26.33
C LEU A 393 -67.57 -71.97 26.94
N SER A 394 -66.42 -72.11 27.60
CA SER A 394 -66.01 -73.34 28.28
C SER A 394 -66.70 -73.56 29.63
N GLN A 395 -67.27 -72.52 30.24
CA GLN A 395 -67.99 -72.59 31.52
C GLN A 395 -69.49 -72.81 31.27
N THR A 396 -69.92 -74.07 31.17
CA THR A 396 -71.29 -74.48 30.78
C THR A 396 -72.42 -74.10 31.76
N GLU A 397 -72.11 -73.47 32.90
CA GLU A 397 -73.10 -73.19 33.97
C GLU A 397 -73.39 -71.70 34.19
N CYS A 398 -72.69 -70.79 33.50
CA CYS A 398 -72.93 -69.36 33.61
C CYS A 398 -73.67 -68.87 32.37
N GLY A 399 -74.95 -68.47 32.50
CA GLY A 399 -75.76 -67.90 31.42
C GLY A 399 -75.32 -66.51 30.93
N LEU A 400 -74.01 -66.28 30.85
CA LEU A 400 -73.39 -65.06 30.37
C LEU A 400 -73.28 -65.11 28.84
N ASP A 401 -73.70 -64.05 28.17
CA ASP A 401 -73.59 -63.93 26.72
C ASP A 401 -72.12 -63.66 26.33
N PRO A 402 -71.48 -64.55 25.52
CA PRO A 402 -70.11 -64.37 25.07
C PRO A 402 -69.90 -63.18 24.12
N GLY A 403 -70.97 -62.55 23.62
CA GLY A 403 -70.89 -61.38 22.75
C GLY A 403 -70.37 -61.67 21.33
N PRO A 404 -70.26 -60.61 20.48
CA PRO A 404 -69.94 -60.76 19.07
C PRO A 404 -68.52 -61.33 18.82
N PRO A 405 -68.30 -62.07 17.72
CA PRO A 405 -66.99 -62.65 17.42
C PRO A 405 -65.89 -61.59 17.28
N GLY A 406 -64.65 -61.87 17.72
CA GLY A 406 -63.52 -60.94 17.58
C GLY A 406 -63.25 -60.44 16.16
N ALA A 407 -63.64 -61.21 15.13
CA ALA A 407 -63.57 -60.82 13.73
C ALA A 407 -64.42 -59.58 13.38
N SER A 408 -65.46 -59.24 14.17
CA SER A 408 -66.24 -58.00 13.96
C SER A 408 -65.49 -56.74 14.41
N PHE A 409 -64.35 -56.89 15.07
CA PHE A 409 -63.51 -55.81 15.56
C PHE A 409 -62.11 -55.80 14.92
N SER A 410 -61.82 -56.70 13.97
CA SER A 410 -60.54 -56.69 13.26
C SER A 410 -60.48 -55.47 12.35
N LEU A 411 -59.51 -54.60 12.60
CA LEU A 411 -59.07 -53.61 11.62
C LEU A 411 -58.22 -54.33 10.59
N GLU A 412 -58.82 -55.18 9.75
CA GLU A 412 -58.12 -55.65 8.56
C GLU A 412 -57.68 -54.39 7.80
N PRO A 413 -56.37 -54.18 7.57
CA PRO A 413 -55.96 -53.15 6.64
C PRO A 413 -56.61 -53.55 5.32
N GLY A 414 -57.56 -52.75 4.82
CA GLY A 414 -58.11 -52.98 3.49
C GLY A 414 -56.95 -53.22 2.52
N GLU A 415 -57.13 -54.05 1.52
CA GLU A 415 -56.04 -54.43 0.60
C GLU A 415 -55.49 -53.22 -0.22
N GLU A 416 -56.12 -52.05 -0.09
CA GLU A 416 -55.77 -50.80 -0.78
C GLU A 416 -54.50 -50.08 -0.27
N PRO A 417 -54.23 -49.93 1.06
CA PRO A 417 -53.02 -49.31 1.58
C PRO A 417 -51.71 -49.99 1.20
N GLU A 418 -51.64 -51.32 0.98
CA GLU A 418 -50.37 -51.97 0.65
C GLU A 418 -49.91 -51.63 -0.78
N GLU A 419 -50.83 -51.54 -1.74
CA GLU A 419 -50.52 -51.08 -3.10
C GLU A 419 -50.17 -49.60 -3.12
N GLN A 420 -50.88 -48.77 -2.35
CA GLN A 420 -50.59 -47.33 -2.21
C GLN A 420 -49.27 -47.07 -1.49
N LEU A 421 -48.89 -47.90 -0.52
CA LEU A 421 -47.59 -47.87 0.14
C LEU A 421 -46.47 -48.36 -0.78
N HIS A 422 -46.70 -49.38 -1.61
CA HIS A 422 -45.74 -49.81 -2.64
C HIS A 422 -45.55 -48.73 -3.71
N GLN A 423 -46.62 -48.06 -4.15
CA GLN A 423 -46.56 -46.92 -5.07
C GLN A 423 -45.85 -45.71 -4.45
N LEU A 424 -46.11 -45.39 -3.18
CA LEU A 424 -45.37 -44.35 -2.45
C LEU A 424 -43.90 -44.71 -2.25
N HIS A 425 -43.59 -45.99 -2.03
CA HIS A 425 -42.21 -46.47 -1.91
C HIS A 425 -41.48 -46.39 -3.27
N GLN A 426 -42.16 -46.72 -4.38
CA GLN A 426 -41.66 -46.51 -5.74
C GLN A 426 -41.47 -45.01 -6.05
N LEU A 427 -42.42 -44.14 -5.68
CA LEU A 427 -42.31 -42.69 -5.86
C LEU A 427 -41.20 -42.07 -5.01
N HIS A 428 -40.91 -42.63 -3.83
CA HIS A 428 -39.78 -42.21 -3.00
C HIS A 428 -38.44 -42.65 -3.61
N GLN A 429 -38.37 -43.86 -4.19
CA GLN A 429 -37.20 -44.31 -4.95
C GLN A 429 -36.97 -43.46 -6.22
N LEU A 430 -38.05 -43.06 -6.91
CA LEU A 430 -37.96 -42.15 -8.07
C LEU A 430 -37.51 -40.73 -7.68
N HIS A 431 -37.86 -40.25 -6.47
CA HIS A 431 -37.35 -38.97 -5.95
C HIS A 431 -35.86 -39.03 -5.59
N GLN A 432 -35.36 -40.16 -5.08
CA GLN A 432 -33.93 -40.35 -4.80
C GLN A 432 -33.07 -40.46 -6.07
N LEU A 433 -33.66 -40.89 -7.19
CA LEU A 433 -33.00 -40.97 -8.51
C LEU A 433 -33.03 -39.66 -9.31
N ARG A 434 -33.59 -38.58 -8.77
CA ARG A 434 -33.43 -37.23 -9.34
C ARG A 434 -32.25 -36.56 -8.63
N PRO A 435 -30.99 -36.76 -9.09
CA PRO A 435 -29.89 -35.98 -8.55
C PRO A 435 -30.20 -34.49 -8.76
N ASP A 436 -29.81 -33.69 -7.77
CA ASP A 436 -29.79 -32.23 -7.78
C ASP A 436 -29.63 -31.68 -9.21
N GLY A 437 -30.45 -30.69 -9.57
CA GLY A 437 -30.40 -29.98 -10.86
C GLY A 437 -29.13 -29.15 -11.04
N ALA A 438 -27.96 -29.79 -10.96
CA ALA A 438 -26.66 -29.28 -11.35
C ALA A 438 -26.30 -29.87 -12.72
N ARG A 439 -27.03 -29.45 -13.75
CA ARG A 439 -26.45 -29.35 -15.10
C ARG A 439 -25.99 -27.90 -15.22
N PRO A 440 -24.69 -27.59 -15.21
CA PRO A 440 -24.27 -26.31 -15.74
C PRO A 440 -24.71 -26.29 -17.21
N GLU A 441 -25.45 -25.26 -17.58
CA GLU A 441 -25.81 -24.97 -18.95
C GLU A 441 -24.54 -24.97 -19.81
N ARG A 442 -24.35 -26.02 -20.61
CA ARG A 442 -23.50 -25.90 -21.78
C ARG A 442 -24.20 -24.91 -22.71
N GLN A 443 -23.75 -23.66 -22.73
CA GLN A 443 -23.98 -22.79 -23.87
C GLN A 443 -23.40 -23.48 -25.12
N PRO A 444 -24.20 -23.72 -26.17
CA PRO A 444 -23.66 -24.03 -27.48
C PRO A 444 -23.35 -22.70 -28.17
N GLN A 445 -22.09 -22.26 -28.12
CA GLN A 445 -21.60 -21.36 -29.16
C GLN A 445 -21.37 -22.19 -30.42
N ALA A 446 -22.34 -22.16 -31.34
CA ALA A 446 -22.22 -22.73 -32.67
C ALA A 446 -22.33 -21.62 -33.73
N ALA A 447 -21.28 -21.57 -34.55
CA ALA A 447 -21.20 -21.02 -35.92
C ALA A 447 -21.26 -19.48 -36.06
N GLY A 448 -20.32 -18.82 -36.73
CA GLY A 448 -19.18 -19.22 -37.57
C GLY A 448 -18.29 -17.97 -37.75
N LYS A 449 -17.08 -18.04 -38.28
CA LYS A 449 -16.65 -18.70 -39.50
C LYS A 449 -15.14 -18.95 -39.36
N GLN A 450 -14.71 -20.19 -39.56
CA GLN A 450 -13.88 -20.58 -40.70
C GLN A 450 -12.74 -19.62 -41.05
N GLY A 451 -11.52 -20.12 -40.89
CA GLY A 451 -10.37 -19.65 -41.64
C GLY A 451 -9.05 -20.23 -41.14
N ALA A 452 -8.74 -21.48 -41.56
CA ALA A 452 -7.40 -22.01 -41.86
C ALA A 452 -6.34 -22.01 -40.72
N GLN A 453 -5.42 -22.96 -40.55
CA GLN A 453 -4.98 -24.15 -41.29
C GLN A 453 -4.00 -24.92 -40.37
N LYS A 454 -4.02 -26.25 -40.47
CA LYS A 454 -2.89 -27.22 -40.40
C LYS A 454 -2.06 -27.32 -39.11
N LYS A 455 -2.14 -28.46 -38.39
CA LYS A 455 -1.30 -29.70 -38.48
C LYS A 455 -0.28 -29.70 -37.33
N ASP A 456 0.10 -30.77 -36.65
CA ASP A 456 -0.11 -32.22 -36.69
C ASP A 456 0.39 -32.76 -35.32
N GLY A 457 -0.10 -33.94 -34.89
CA GLY A 457 0.47 -34.75 -33.79
C GLY A 457 -0.63 -35.53 -33.06
N CYS A 458 -0.57 -36.84 -32.81
CA CYS A 458 0.59 -37.72 -32.71
C CYS A 458 0.17 -39.17 -33.01
N PHE A 459 1.12 -39.92 -33.57
CA PHE A 459 1.12 -41.38 -33.61
C PHE A 459 1.82 -41.90 -32.35
N GLU A 460 1.31 -43.01 -31.80
CA GLU A 460 1.89 -43.77 -30.69
C GLU A 460 3.31 -44.27 -30.96
N PRO A 461 4.04 -44.68 -29.91
CA PRO A 461 5.00 -45.76 -30.04
C PRO A 461 4.87 -46.87 -28.98
N PRO A 462 5.30 -48.11 -29.30
CA PRO A 462 5.29 -49.26 -28.39
C PRO A 462 6.67 -49.61 -27.79
N SER A 463 6.61 -50.32 -26.65
CA SER A 463 7.49 -51.36 -26.08
C SER A 463 9.03 -51.37 -26.27
N LEU A 464 9.71 -51.35 -25.10
CA LEU A 464 10.88 -52.13 -24.64
C LEU A 464 12.08 -52.41 -25.58
N GLN A 465 13.28 -51.95 -25.18
CA GLN A 465 14.47 -52.80 -25.00
C GLN A 465 15.71 -52.07 -24.43
N VAL A 466 16.55 -52.86 -23.75
CA VAL A 466 17.76 -52.53 -22.97
C VAL A 466 19.03 -52.61 -23.82
N ALA A 467 19.98 -51.68 -23.64
CA ALA A 467 21.46 -51.86 -23.79
C ALA A 467 22.20 -50.57 -23.34
N VAL A 468 22.79 -50.52 -22.13
CA VAL A 468 24.24 -50.65 -21.84
C VAL A 468 25.16 -49.78 -22.72
N LEU A 469 25.80 -48.76 -22.11
CA LEU A 469 27.26 -48.54 -22.04
C LEU A 469 27.57 -47.25 -21.22
N ARG A 470 28.47 -47.38 -20.22
CA ARG A 470 29.13 -46.32 -19.41
C ARG A 470 30.31 -45.71 -20.20
N PRO A 471 31.09 -44.76 -19.64
CA PRO A 471 30.80 -43.60 -18.78
C PRO A 471 31.45 -42.30 -19.37
N VAL A 472 31.30 -41.14 -18.71
CA VAL A 472 32.36 -40.13 -18.42
C VAL A 472 31.80 -38.69 -18.30
N GLN A 473 32.02 -38.16 -17.10
CA GLN A 473 32.31 -36.78 -16.68
C GLN A 473 31.28 -35.63 -16.80
N SER A 474 30.96 -35.16 -15.58
CA SER A 474 31.04 -33.78 -15.08
C SER A 474 29.85 -32.83 -15.26
N ALA A 475 29.42 -32.39 -14.07
CA ALA A 475 29.06 -31.03 -13.68
C ALA A 475 27.58 -30.58 -13.81
N ILE A 476 26.99 -30.50 -12.61
CA ILE A 476 26.10 -29.43 -12.14
C ILE A 476 24.71 -29.35 -12.82
N ARG A 477 23.69 -29.93 -12.17
CA ARG A 477 22.31 -29.41 -12.23
C ARG A 477 21.50 -29.76 -10.97
N GLN A 478 20.68 -28.77 -10.61
CA GLN A 478 19.69 -28.58 -9.54
C GLN A 478 18.91 -29.82 -9.03
N PRO A 479 18.37 -29.81 -7.79
CA PRO A 479 17.42 -30.81 -7.32
C PRO A 479 15.98 -30.53 -7.85
N PRO A 480 15.12 -31.56 -7.94
CA PRO A 480 13.92 -31.56 -8.76
C PRO A 480 12.67 -31.05 -8.02
N THR A 481 11.77 -30.47 -8.79
CA THR A 481 10.37 -30.20 -8.48
C THR A 481 9.58 -31.51 -8.41
N CYS A 482 8.95 -31.78 -7.27
CA CYS A 482 7.83 -32.71 -7.19
C CYS A 482 6.53 -31.88 -7.20
N GLU A 483 5.80 -31.95 -8.31
CA GLU A 483 4.42 -31.50 -8.43
C GLU A 483 3.46 -32.58 -7.88
N GLU A 484 2.21 -32.16 -7.64
CA GLU A 484 1.02 -32.96 -7.29
C GLU A 484 0.75 -33.24 -5.80
N THR A 485 0.38 -32.18 -5.05
CA THR A 485 -0.80 -32.11 -4.13
C THR A 485 -0.80 -30.78 -3.36
N ARG A 486 -1.26 -29.66 -3.96
CA ARG A 486 -1.38 -28.34 -3.28
C ARG A 486 -2.52 -27.38 -3.73
N PRO A 487 -3.70 -27.81 -4.20
CA PRO A 487 -4.71 -26.84 -4.65
C PRO A 487 -5.39 -26.04 -3.52
N ASP A 488 -5.62 -26.62 -2.34
CA ASP A 488 -6.47 -25.99 -1.31
C ASP A 488 -5.80 -24.83 -0.54
N GLY A 489 -4.49 -24.95 -0.28
CA GLY A 489 -3.74 -23.90 0.43
C GLY A 489 -3.49 -22.66 -0.43
N GLU A 490 -3.29 -22.84 -1.74
CA GLU A 490 -3.10 -21.74 -2.68
C GLU A 490 -4.41 -20.98 -2.93
N GLN A 491 -5.54 -21.70 -2.95
CA GLN A 491 -6.86 -21.09 -3.07
C GLN A 491 -7.25 -20.29 -1.83
N GLN A 492 -7.03 -20.81 -0.61
CA GLN A 492 -7.25 -20.05 0.62
C GLN A 492 -6.36 -18.81 0.74
N LEU A 493 -5.09 -18.91 0.31
CA LEU A 493 -4.20 -17.74 0.27
C LEU A 493 -4.66 -16.70 -0.77
N GLY A 494 -5.19 -17.16 -1.90
CA GLY A 494 -5.82 -16.29 -2.92
C GLY A 494 -7.02 -15.54 -2.37
N GLU A 495 -7.96 -16.23 -1.73
CA GLU A 495 -9.16 -15.63 -1.13
C GLU A 495 -8.83 -14.64 0.00
N MET A 496 -7.79 -14.93 0.79
CA MET A 496 -7.28 -14.00 1.81
C MET A 496 -6.60 -12.77 1.18
N ALA A 497 -5.86 -12.94 0.08
CA ALA A 497 -5.25 -11.83 -0.65
C ALA A 497 -6.31 -10.95 -1.35
N ASP A 498 -7.35 -11.55 -1.92
CA ASP A 498 -8.43 -10.83 -2.60
C ASP A 498 -9.34 -10.11 -1.61
N SER A 499 -9.66 -10.74 -0.47
CA SER A 499 -10.45 -10.09 0.59
C SER A 499 -9.71 -8.93 1.25
N THR A 500 -8.39 -9.05 1.48
CA THR A 500 -7.57 -7.94 1.99
C THR A 500 -7.44 -6.82 0.97
N ARG A 501 -7.25 -7.14 -0.31
CA ARG A 501 -7.27 -6.16 -1.41
C ARG A 501 -8.59 -5.42 -1.50
N ALA A 502 -9.71 -6.13 -1.43
CA ALA A 502 -11.04 -5.52 -1.45
C ALA A 502 -11.30 -4.61 -0.24
N ALA A 503 -10.76 -4.94 0.93
CA ALA A 503 -10.83 -4.08 2.11
C ALA A 503 -10.06 -2.77 1.92
N PHE A 504 -8.83 -2.84 1.38
CA PHE A 504 -8.03 -1.65 1.07
C PHE A 504 -8.67 -0.80 -0.04
N GLU A 505 -9.28 -1.42 -1.06
CA GLU A 505 -9.98 -0.69 -2.11
C GLU A 505 -11.22 0.05 -1.58
N LYS A 506 -11.97 -0.55 -0.64
CA LYS A 506 -13.07 0.12 0.08
C LYS A 506 -12.57 1.29 0.94
N GLU A 507 -11.48 1.09 1.68
CA GLU A 507 -10.89 2.16 2.50
C GLU A 507 -10.38 3.32 1.64
N ARG A 508 -9.69 3.01 0.53
CA ARG A 508 -9.26 3.99 -0.47
C ARG A 508 -10.44 4.76 -1.06
N ALA A 509 -11.55 4.10 -1.39
CA ALA A 509 -12.76 4.76 -1.90
C ALA A 509 -13.40 5.68 -0.84
N LEU A 510 -13.43 5.27 0.43
CA LEU A 510 -13.90 6.11 1.54
C LEU A 510 -13.00 7.33 1.78
N LEU A 511 -11.68 7.15 1.70
CA LEU A 511 -10.72 8.25 1.81
C LEU A 511 -10.84 9.24 0.64
N LEU A 512 -11.03 8.75 -0.59
CA LEU A 512 -11.23 9.61 -1.76
C LEU A 512 -12.54 10.41 -1.67
N THR A 513 -13.64 9.79 -1.23
CA THR A 513 -14.91 10.51 -1.04
C THR A 513 -14.79 11.55 0.08
N ARG A 514 -14.14 11.22 1.19
CA ARG A 514 -13.86 12.18 2.27
C ARG A 514 -12.96 13.33 1.81
N ALA A 515 -11.93 13.05 1.01
CA ALA A 515 -11.05 14.07 0.45
C ALA A 515 -11.80 15.00 -0.50
N ALA A 516 -12.64 14.47 -1.39
CA ALA A 516 -13.46 15.27 -2.29
C ALA A 516 -14.44 16.19 -1.54
N VAL A 517 -15.04 15.71 -0.45
CA VAL A 517 -15.90 16.55 0.41
C VAL A 517 -15.08 17.65 1.09
N ALA A 518 -13.88 17.35 1.58
CA ALA A 518 -13.01 18.35 2.18
C ALA A 518 -12.54 19.40 1.15
N GLU A 519 -12.22 18.98 -0.08
CA GLU A 519 -11.90 19.90 -1.19
C GLU A 519 -13.08 20.81 -1.53
N ALA A 520 -14.30 20.29 -1.56
CA ALA A 520 -15.50 21.11 -1.77
C ALA A 520 -15.69 22.14 -0.65
N GLN A 521 -15.49 21.75 0.61
CA GLN A 521 -15.54 22.67 1.75
C GLN A 521 -14.46 23.76 1.69
N LEU A 522 -13.26 23.42 1.21
CA LEU A 522 -12.20 24.41 0.99
C LEU A 522 -12.58 25.41 -0.11
N TRP A 523 -13.21 24.94 -1.20
CA TRP A 523 -13.73 25.84 -2.24
C TRP A 523 -14.82 26.78 -1.72
N GLU A 524 -15.75 26.28 -0.91
CA GLU A 524 -16.78 27.11 -0.27
C GLU A 524 -16.18 28.16 0.66
N LEU A 525 -15.18 27.79 1.47
CA LEU A 525 -14.49 28.72 2.35
C LEU A 525 -13.67 29.76 1.57
N GLN A 526 -13.02 29.34 0.48
CA GLN A 526 -12.28 30.23 -0.40
C GLN A 526 -13.21 31.24 -1.07
N ASP A 527 -14.35 30.80 -1.61
CA ASP A 527 -15.35 31.69 -2.20
C ASP A 527 -15.96 32.65 -1.17
N TYR A 528 -16.17 32.19 0.07
CA TYR A 528 -16.58 33.07 1.18
C TYR A 528 -15.51 34.14 1.44
N VAL A 529 -14.24 33.76 1.59
CA VAL A 529 -13.14 34.70 1.83
C VAL A 529 -13.02 35.70 0.68
N ASP A 530 -13.08 35.26 -0.57
CA ASP A 530 -12.94 36.11 -1.74
C ASP A 530 -14.13 37.09 -1.87
N ASN A 531 -15.36 36.64 -1.61
CA ASN A 531 -16.53 37.51 -1.56
C ASN A 531 -16.42 38.56 -0.43
N HIS A 532 -16.01 38.14 0.76
CA HIS A 532 -15.87 39.05 1.90
C HIS A 532 -14.73 40.06 1.69
N LEU A 533 -13.58 39.60 1.16
CA LEU A 533 -12.47 40.48 0.77
C LEU A 533 -12.91 41.47 -0.30
N GLY A 534 -13.66 41.04 -1.31
CA GLY A 534 -14.22 41.92 -2.34
C GLY A 534 -15.12 43.00 -1.72
N ARG A 535 -16.03 42.62 -0.81
CA ARG A 535 -16.88 43.58 -0.08
C ARG A 535 -16.05 44.55 0.76
N TYR A 536 -15.05 44.08 1.50
CA TYR A 536 -14.17 44.94 2.27
C TYR A 536 -13.37 45.91 1.39
N GLN A 537 -12.89 45.47 0.23
CA GLN A 537 -12.18 46.33 -0.71
C GLN A 537 -13.12 47.40 -1.30
N GLU A 538 -14.35 47.04 -1.64
CA GLU A 538 -15.37 48.00 -2.08
C GLU A 538 -15.72 49.01 -0.98
N GLU A 539 -15.84 48.55 0.27
CA GLU A 539 -16.12 49.40 1.44
C GLU A 539 -14.96 50.38 1.69
N VAL A 540 -13.72 49.90 1.66
CA VAL A 540 -12.52 50.75 1.76
C VAL A 540 -12.48 51.74 0.60
N ALA A 541 -12.77 51.31 -0.63
CA ALA A 541 -12.80 52.21 -1.79
C ALA A 541 -13.92 53.26 -1.67
N ARG A 542 -15.10 52.91 -1.13
CA ARG A 542 -16.20 53.84 -0.84
C ARG A 542 -15.81 54.84 0.24
N LEU A 543 -15.14 54.39 1.30
CA LEU A 543 -14.63 55.25 2.37
C LEU A 543 -13.53 56.19 1.87
N CYS A 544 -12.64 55.72 1.00
CA CYS A 544 -11.60 56.54 0.36
C CYS A 544 -12.15 57.55 -0.66
N ARG A 545 -13.27 57.24 -1.35
CA ARG A 545 -13.95 58.17 -2.27
C ARG A 545 -14.81 59.20 -1.56
N ARG A 546 -15.08 59.04 -0.26
CA ARG A 546 -15.82 60.03 0.51
C ARG A 546 -14.91 61.25 0.67
N PRO A 547 -15.30 62.44 0.17
CA PRO A 547 -14.50 63.65 0.38
C PRO A 547 -14.40 63.88 1.88
N ALA A 548 -13.18 64.20 2.35
CA ALA A 548 -12.95 64.63 3.71
C ALA A 548 -13.91 65.79 4.00
N ALA A 549 -14.91 65.54 4.85
CA ALA A 549 -15.68 66.61 5.44
C ALA A 549 -14.69 67.48 6.23
N PRO A 550 -14.79 68.82 6.14
CA PRO A 550 -13.80 69.73 6.71
C PRO A 550 -13.68 69.46 8.21
N GLU A 551 -12.43 69.42 8.69
CA GLU A 551 -12.08 69.33 10.11
C GLU A 551 -12.91 70.30 10.94
N ALA A 552 -13.98 69.79 11.56
CA ALA A 552 -14.63 70.47 12.67
C ALA A 552 -13.73 70.27 13.90
N ALA A 553 -12.97 71.32 14.20
CA ALA A 553 -12.47 71.72 15.51
C ALA A 553 -12.15 70.58 16.50
N ARG A 554 -10.84 70.32 16.69
CA ARG A 554 -10.31 69.67 17.90
C ARG A 554 -10.82 70.40 19.16
N PRO A 555 -11.55 69.75 20.08
CA PRO A 555 -11.67 70.25 21.43
C PRO A 555 -10.44 69.82 22.24
N HIS A 556 -10.03 70.71 23.12
CA HIS A 556 -8.81 70.69 23.90
C HIS A 556 -8.62 69.43 24.76
N SER A 557 -7.34 69.13 24.97
CA SER A 557 -6.78 68.25 25.98
C SER A 557 -7.49 68.33 27.33
N ALA A 558 -7.95 67.19 27.84
CA ALA A 558 -8.22 67.00 29.25
C ALA A 558 -7.50 65.73 29.72
N HIS A 559 -6.59 65.92 30.67
CA HIS A 559 -5.84 64.90 31.42
C HIS A 559 -6.76 63.82 32.02
N PRO A 560 -6.31 62.55 32.09
CA PRO A 560 -6.91 61.57 32.98
C PRO A 560 -6.24 61.67 34.36
N SER A 561 -6.99 62.18 35.33
CA SER A 561 -6.67 62.08 36.76
C SER A 561 -6.99 60.67 37.24
N LEU A 562 -5.99 60.03 37.82
CA LEU A 562 -6.09 58.81 38.61
C LEU A 562 -7.11 58.97 39.75
N HIS A 563 -8.01 58.00 39.89
CA HIS A 563 -8.48 57.49 41.17
C HIS A 563 -8.90 56.03 41.06
#